data_AF-B7QLD4-F1
#
_entry.id   AF-B7QLD4-F1
#
_cell.length_a   1.000
_cell.length_b   1.000
_cell.length_c   1.000
_cell.angle_alpha   90.00
_cell.angle_beta   90.00
_cell.angle_gamma   90.00
#
_symmetry.space_group_name_H-M   'P 1'
#
loop_
_entity.id
_entity.type
_entity.pdbx_description
1 polymer ?
#
loop_
_entity_poly.entity_id
_entity_poly.type
_entity_poly.pdbx_seq_one_letter_code
_entity_poly.pdbx_strand_id
1 'polypeptide(L)'
;MKNTLCAAFVFGVVVAAMLVDCDDSMEQRPVWPPYVSSRPGRSRGVGEPCAVGTDCKDGTCCVRSSYNHSRTCQNLGLHGQECSDSPIKGQVFDDHCPCTLGNCC
;
A
#
# COMPACT_ATOMS: atom_id res chain seq x y z
N MET A 1 43.65 -13.60 16.12
CA MET A 1 42.33 -13.12 16.61
C MET A 1 41.88 -11.81 15.95
N LYS A 2 42.76 -10.90 15.55
CA LYS A 2 42.40 -9.64 14.87
C LYS A 2 41.72 -9.83 13.50
N ASN A 3 42.21 -10.77 12.71
CA ASN A 3 41.78 -10.98 11.32
C ASN A 3 40.36 -11.59 11.24
N THR A 4 40.02 -12.47 12.18
CA THR A 4 38.68 -13.05 12.31
C THR A 4 37.63 -12.04 12.78
N LEU A 5 38.01 -11.10 13.64
CA LEU A 5 37.17 -9.97 14.05
C LEU A 5 36.86 -9.04 12.86
N CYS A 6 37.87 -8.72 12.04
CA CYS A 6 37.64 -7.93 10.81
C CYS A 6 36.71 -8.65 9.83
N ALA A 7 36.92 -9.95 9.61
CA ALA A 7 36.08 -10.72 8.69
C ALA A 7 34.62 -10.78 9.16
N ALA A 8 34.39 -11.01 10.45
CA ALA A 8 33.04 -11.03 11.04
C ALA A 8 32.35 -9.66 10.94
N PHE A 9 33.08 -8.57 11.16
CA PHE A 9 32.54 -7.22 11.06
C PHE A 9 32.15 -6.87 9.62
N VAL A 10 33.01 -7.18 8.65
CA VAL A 10 32.71 -7.00 7.22
C VAL A 10 31.48 -7.81 6.82
N PHE A 11 31.39 -9.07 7.27
CA PHE A 11 30.23 -9.92 6.97
C PHE A 11 28.93 -9.36 7.57
N GLY A 12 28.97 -8.85 8.81
CA GLY A 12 27.82 -8.21 9.46
C GLY A 12 27.35 -6.96 8.72
N VAL A 13 28.28 -6.11 8.25
CA VAL A 13 27.94 -4.91 7.47
C VAL A 13 27.31 -5.28 6.13
N VAL A 14 27.83 -6.29 5.44
CA VAL A 14 27.26 -6.77 4.17
C VAL A 14 25.85 -7.31 4.38
N VAL A 15 25.63 -8.18 5.38
CA VAL A 15 24.29 -8.72 5.67
C VAL A 15 23.31 -7.61 6.02
N ALA A 16 23.70 -6.63 6.83
CA ALA A 16 22.85 -5.50 7.18
C ALA A 16 22.46 -4.65 5.97
N ALA A 17 23.37 -4.45 5.01
CA ALA A 17 23.09 -3.71 3.78
C ALA A 17 22.14 -4.45 2.84
N MET A 18 22.17 -5.78 2.83
CA MET A 18 21.28 -6.62 2.00
C MET A 18 19.87 -6.78 2.59
N LEU A 19 19.69 -6.50 3.89
CA LEU A 19 18.39 -6.51 4.58
C LEU A 19 17.63 -5.18 4.47
N VAL A 20 18.25 -4.16 3.87
CA VAL A 20 17.55 -2.91 3.52
C VAL A 20 16.75 -3.17 2.25
N ASP A 21 15.58 -3.78 2.43
CA ASP A 21 14.53 -3.81 1.42
C ASP A 21 13.83 -2.44 1.44
N CYS A 22 14.25 -1.54 0.55
CA CYS A 22 13.44 -0.39 0.19
C CYS A 22 12.49 -0.83 -0.91
N ASP A 23 11.26 -1.20 -0.54
CA ASP A 23 10.18 -1.44 -1.50
C ASP A 23 9.81 -0.11 -2.18
N ASP A 24 10.46 0.19 -3.31
CA ASP A 24 10.02 1.23 -4.22
C ASP A 24 8.75 0.73 -4.92
N SER A 25 7.59 0.94 -4.27
CA SER A 25 6.28 0.55 -4.79
C SER A 25 6.05 1.12 -6.21
N MET A 26 6.15 0.26 -7.22
CA MET A 26 5.91 0.62 -8.62
C MET A 26 4.39 0.68 -8.88
N GLU A 27 3.76 1.78 -8.47
CA GLU A 27 2.31 1.94 -8.58
C GLU A 27 1.84 2.31 -10.00
N GLN A 28 0.84 1.58 -10.50
CA GLN A 28 0.15 1.96 -11.74
C GLN A 28 -0.76 3.17 -11.49
N ARG A 29 -0.53 4.26 -12.23
CA ARG A 29 -1.42 5.42 -12.26
C ARG A 29 -2.30 5.41 -13.51
N PRO A 30 -3.59 5.72 -13.40
CA PRO A 30 -4.44 5.87 -14.58
C PRO A 30 -3.89 6.97 -15.50
N VAL A 31 -3.76 6.68 -16.79
CA VAL A 31 -3.45 7.67 -17.83
C VAL A 31 -4.77 8.24 -18.33
N TRP A 32 -4.91 9.56 -18.23
CA TRP A 32 -6.15 10.26 -18.54
C TRP A 32 -6.08 10.87 -19.94
N PRO A 33 -6.91 10.43 -20.91
CA PRO A 33 -7.02 11.13 -22.18
C PRO A 33 -7.60 12.54 -21.94
N PRO A 34 -7.14 13.56 -22.68
CA PRO A 34 -7.45 14.97 -22.41
C PRO A 34 -8.94 15.35 -22.45
N TYR A 35 -9.81 14.50 -23.00
CA TYR A 35 -11.24 14.75 -23.17
C TYR A 35 -12.17 13.89 -22.29
N VAL A 36 -11.63 13.00 -21.45
CA VAL A 36 -12.43 12.20 -20.51
C VAL A 36 -12.23 12.76 -19.11
N SER A 37 -13.16 13.63 -18.70
CA SER A 37 -13.30 14.02 -17.30
C SER A 37 -13.97 12.88 -16.52
N SER A 38 -13.27 11.79 -16.31
CA SER A 38 -13.57 10.91 -15.17
C SER A 38 -13.05 11.52 -13.86
N ARG A 39 -12.66 12.82 -13.83
CA ARG A 39 -12.04 13.53 -12.69
C ARG A 39 -12.71 12.99 -11.43
N PRO A 40 -11.95 12.40 -10.48
CA PRO A 40 -12.57 11.72 -9.36
C PRO A 40 -13.58 12.69 -8.78
N GLY A 41 -14.85 12.26 -8.74
CA GLY A 41 -15.88 13.03 -8.07
C GLY A 41 -15.42 13.36 -6.65
N ARG A 42 -16.10 14.29 -5.97
CA ARG A 42 -15.77 14.69 -4.58
C ARG A 42 -15.25 13.49 -3.78
N SER A 43 -14.06 13.64 -3.20
CA SER A 43 -13.38 12.61 -2.42
C SER A 43 -14.34 12.01 -1.38
N ARG A 44 -14.58 10.72 -1.48
CA ARG A 44 -15.57 9.98 -0.72
C ARG A 44 -15.09 9.68 0.69
N GLY A 45 -16.02 9.72 1.63
CA GLY A 45 -15.77 9.43 3.05
C GLY A 45 -15.72 7.94 3.35
N VAL A 46 -15.22 7.59 4.54
CA VAL A 46 -15.24 6.21 5.04
C VAL A 46 -16.67 5.67 5.03
N GLY A 47 -16.85 4.44 4.55
CA GLY A 47 -18.14 3.78 4.39
C GLY A 47 -18.90 4.13 3.11
N GLU A 48 -18.48 5.14 2.36
CA GLU A 48 -19.10 5.48 1.08
C GLU A 48 -18.67 4.53 -0.04
N PRO A 49 -19.54 4.27 -1.02
CA PRO A 49 -19.23 3.34 -2.11
C PRO A 49 -18.16 3.91 -3.05
N CYS A 50 -17.17 3.10 -3.40
CA CYS A 50 -16.04 3.49 -4.26
C CYS A 50 -15.90 2.54 -5.48
N ALA A 51 -15.41 3.06 -6.60
CA ALA A 51 -15.08 2.26 -7.78
C ALA A 51 -13.57 1.99 -7.86
N VAL A 52 -12.77 3.00 -7.53
CA VAL A 52 -11.29 3.01 -7.55
C VAL A 52 -10.73 3.69 -6.29
N GLY A 53 -9.47 3.42 -5.94
CA GLY A 53 -8.84 4.02 -4.76
C GLY A 53 -8.79 5.55 -4.80
N THR A 54 -8.67 6.15 -5.99
CA THR A 54 -8.67 7.62 -6.17
C THR A 54 -10.02 8.29 -5.88
N ASP A 55 -11.09 7.51 -5.69
CA ASP A 55 -12.39 8.05 -5.30
C ASP A 55 -12.41 8.42 -3.80
N CYS A 56 -11.57 7.79 -2.99
CA CYS A 56 -11.54 7.96 -1.55
C CYS A 56 -10.65 9.13 -1.12
N LYS A 57 -10.84 9.65 0.08
CA LYS A 57 -10.00 10.72 0.65
C LYS A 57 -8.57 10.23 0.90
N ASP A 58 -7.63 11.18 0.92
CA ASP A 58 -6.27 10.90 1.36
C ASP A 58 -6.27 10.25 2.76
N GLY A 59 -5.45 9.22 2.94
CA GLY A 59 -5.43 8.42 4.17
C GLY A 59 -6.52 7.34 4.26
N THR A 60 -7.28 7.13 3.18
CA THR A 60 -8.25 6.03 3.05
C THR A 60 -8.01 5.24 1.76
N CYS A 61 -8.51 4.01 1.68
CA CYS A 61 -8.41 3.17 0.50
C CYS A 61 -9.76 2.56 0.12
N CYS A 62 -9.91 2.09 -1.11
CA CYS A 62 -11.13 1.40 -1.55
C CYS A 62 -11.02 -0.11 -1.29
N VAL A 63 -11.89 -0.66 -0.44
CA VAL A 63 -11.89 -2.06 -0.05
C VAL A 63 -13.10 -2.77 -0.62
N ARG A 64 -12.89 -3.92 -1.26
CA ARG A 64 -13.92 -4.87 -1.64
C ARG A 64 -14.06 -5.92 -0.53
N SER A 65 -15.25 -6.02 0.06
CA SER A 65 -15.53 -7.11 1.01
C SER A 65 -15.75 -8.42 0.25
N SER A 66 -15.08 -9.48 0.68
CA SER A 66 -15.27 -10.85 0.15
C SER A 66 -16.69 -11.38 0.40
N TYR A 67 -17.34 -10.97 1.49
CA TYR A 67 -18.66 -11.46 1.90
C TYR A 67 -19.81 -10.97 1.03
N ASN A 68 -19.82 -9.69 0.69
CA ASN A 68 -20.94 -9.05 -0.02
C ASN A 68 -20.54 -8.40 -1.36
N HIS A 69 -19.26 -8.49 -1.73
CA HIS A 69 -18.66 -7.88 -2.92
C HIS A 69 -18.88 -6.37 -3.05
N SER A 70 -19.37 -5.71 -2.00
CA SER A 70 -19.50 -4.26 -1.94
C SER A 70 -18.12 -3.63 -1.81
N ARG A 71 -18.00 -2.43 -2.38
CA ARG A 71 -16.76 -1.65 -2.34
C ARG A 71 -16.99 -0.36 -1.58
N THR A 72 -16.24 -0.15 -0.51
CA THR A 72 -16.36 1.06 0.31
C THR A 72 -15.00 1.63 0.65
N CYS A 73 -14.96 2.95 0.88
CA CYS A 73 -13.75 3.58 1.40
C CYS A 73 -13.54 3.17 2.86
N GLN A 74 -12.34 2.73 3.20
CA GLN A 74 -11.93 2.32 4.55
C GLN A 74 -10.67 3.06 4.96
N ASN A 75 -10.43 3.18 6.26
CA ASN A 75 -9.18 3.74 6.76
C ASN A 75 -8.01 2.79 6.45
N LEU A 76 -6.83 3.37 6.25
CA LEU A 76 -5.59 2.59 6.17
C LEU A 76 -5.40 1.73 7.43
N GLY A 77 -4.78 0.57 7.25
CA GLY A 77 -4.48 -0.34 8.35
C GLY A 77 -3.48 0.28 9.32
N LEU A 78 -3.76 0.14 10.62
CA LEU A 78 -2.85 0.54 11.69
C LEU A 78 -1.86 -0.59 12.01
N HIS A 79 -0.80 -0.25 12.75
CA HIS A 79 0.20 -1.22 13.17
C HIS A 79 -0.44 -2.40 13.93
N GLY A 80 -0.10 -3.63 13.52
CA GLY A 80 -0.64 -4.87 14.10
C GLY A 80 -2.03 -5.27 13.61
N GLN A 81 -2.62 -4.54 12.66
CA GLN A 81 -3.83 -4.95 11.96
C GLN A 81 -3.48 -5.78 10.72
N GLU A 82 -4.44 -6.58 10.27
CA GLU A 82 -4.35 -7.27 8.99
C GLU A 82 -4.40 -6.22 7.86
N CYS A 83 -3.39 -6.25 7.00
CA CYS A 83 -3.23 -5.34 5.89
C CYS A 83 -3.11 -6.14 4.59
N SER A 84 -3.56 -5.55 3.50
CA SER A 84 -3.35 -6.11 2.15
C SER A 84 -2.10 -5.52 1.53
N ASP A 85 -1.19 -6.38 1.09
CA ASP A 85 0.09 -5.96 0.49
C ASP A 85 -0.07 -5.40 -0.92
N SER A 86 -1.04 -5.92 -1.69
CA SER A 86 -1.16 -5.59 -3.12
C SER A 86 -2.60 -5.28 -3.53
N PRO A 87 -2.83 -4.17 -4.25
CA PRO A 87 -4.13 -3.88 -4.85
C PRO A 87 -4.39 -4.81 -6.03
N ILE A 88 -5.67 -5.11 -6.27
CA ILE A 88 -6.10 -5.99 -7.36
C ILE A 88 -6.07 -5.23 -8.70
N LYS A 89 -6.82 -4.12 -8.77
CA LYS A 89 -6.92 -3.26 -9.96
C LYS A 89 -7.49 -1.90 -9.57
N GLY A 90 -6.89 -0.82 -10.07
CA GLY A 90 -7.38 0.53 -9.85
C GLY A 90 -7.32 0.96 -8.39
N GLN A 91 -6.30 0.50 -7.65
CA GLN A 91 -6.11 0.80 -6.23
C GLN A 91 -7.29 0.34 -5.35
N VAL A 92 -7.84 -0.84 -5.66
CA VAL A 92 -8.86 -1.53 -4.86
C VAL A 92 -8.22 -2.75 -4.20
N PHE A 93 -8.46 -2.90 -2.90
CA PHE A 93 -7.93 -3.97 -2.06
C PHE A 93 -9.03 -4.95 -1.65
N ASP A 94 -8.69 -6.22 -1.45
CA ASP A 94 -9.62 -7.22 -0.90
C ASP A 94 -9.55 -7.18 0.63
N ASP A 95 -10.73 -7.12 1.27
CA ASP A 95 -10.99 -7.20 2.72
C ASP A 95 -10.33 -6.13 3.62
N HIS A 96 -9.07 -5.77 3.37
CA HIS A 96 -8.28 -4.86 4.19
C HIS A 96 -7.56 -3.81 3.34
N CYS A 97 -7.37 -2.62 3.91
CA CYS A 97 -6.52 -1.59 3.33
C CYS A 97 -5.03 -1.92 3.53
N PRO A 98 -4.13 -1.30 2.75
CA PRO A 98 -2.71 -1.36 3.04
C PRO A 98 -2.41 -0.65 4.36
N CYS A 99 -1.33 -1.06 4.99
CA CYS A 99 -0.81 -0.42 6.19
C CYS A 99 -0.35 1.02 5.87
N THR A 100 -0.45 1.91 6.84
CA THR A 100 0.10 3.27 6.68
C THR A 100 1.61 3.21 6.38
N LEU A 101 2.03 3.90 5.32
CA LEU A 101 3.40 3.93 4.81
C LEU A 101 4.42 4.19 5.93
N GLY A 102 5.38 3.28 6.11
CA GLY A 102 6.44 3.35 7.11
C GLY A 102 6.41 2.27 8.19
N ASN A 103 5.35 1.45 8.23
CA ASN A 103 5.17 0.42 9.24
C ASN A 103 4.89 -0.98 8.66
N CYS A 104 5.42 -1.27 7.46
CA CYS A 104 5.43 -2.65 6.97
C CYS A 104 6.16 -3.53 8.00
N CYS A 105 5.53 -4.66 8.33
CA CYS A 105 5.97 -5.62 9.34
C CYS A 105 7.44 -6.04 9.20
#